data_AF-A0A959GGT7-F1
#
_entry.id   AF-A0A959GGT7-F1
#
_cell.length_a   1.000
_cell.length_b   1.000
_cell.length_c   1.000
_cell.angle_alpha   90.00
_cell.angle_beta   90.00
_cell.angle_gamma   90.00
#
_symmetry.space_group_name_H-M   'P 1'
#
loop_
_entity.id
_entity.type
_entity.pdbx_description
1 polymer ?
#
loop_
_entity_poly.entity_id
_entity_poly.type
_entity_poly.pdbx_seq_one_letter_code
_entity_poly.pdbx_strand_id
1 'polypeptide(L)'
;MGMQHMRNETVKQYQLEERSLIAARVKNSADQLSKLMEVMIKDELSTPEKIGQLKEELAYHHKNRSFEKCNTMGEIVLTNIQLLLQKDFKQSILMEE
;
A
#
# COMPACT_ATOMS: atom_id res chain seq x y z
N MET A 1 -1.73 -24.00 23.52
CA MET A 1 -1.71 -22.53 23.29
C MET A 1 -0.67 -22.04 22.27
N GLY A 2 0.25 -22.88 21.73
CA GLY A 2 1.27 -22.41 20.77
C GLY A 2 0.81 -22.19 19.32
N MET A 3 -0.18 -22.96 18.82
CA MET A 3 -0.58 -22.89 17.40
C MET A 3 -1.32 -21.60 17.00
N GLN A 4 -2.08 -20.98 17.90
CA GLN A 4 -2.77 -19.70 17.61
C GLN A 4 -1.79 -18.52 17.55
N HIS A 5 -0.73 -18.53 18.35
CA HIS A 5 0.29 -17.47 18.37
C HIS A 5 1.21 -17.58 17.16
N MET A 6 1.63 -18.80 16.79
CA MET A 6 2.45 -19.04 15.58
C MET A 6 1.76 -18.51 14.31
N ARG A 7 0.45 -18.74 14.15
CA ARG A 7 -0.27 -18.29 12.95
C ARG A 7 -0.30 -16.76 12.81
N ASN A 8 -0.43 -16.03 13.92
CA ASN A 8 -0.45 -14.56 13.91
C ASN A 8 0.94 -13.98 13.62
N GLU A 9 2.00 -14.56 14.19
CA GLU A 9 3.39 -14.20 13.90
C GLU A 9 3.74 -14.48 12.44
N THR A 10 3.33 -15.63 11.89
CA THR A 10 3.56 -15.96 10.47
C THR A 10 2.83 -15.00 9.53
N VAL A 11 1.59 -14.61 9.84
CA VAL A 11 0.85 -13.62 9.02
C VAL A 11 1.54 -12.26 9.05
N LYS A 12 2.00 -11.82 10.22
CA LYS A 12 2.77 -10.58 10.33
C LYS A 12 4.06 -10.66 9.53
N GLN A 13 4.83 -11.73 9.70
CA GLN A 13 6.08 -11.96 8.98
C GLN A 13 5.87 -11.91 7.46
N TYR A 14 4.84 -12.59 6.95
CA TYR A 14 4.48 -12.55 5.54
C TYR A 14 4.19 -11.13 5.05
N GLN A 15 3.43 -10.34 5.83
CA GLN A 15 3.15 -8.94 5.48
C GLN A 15 4.42 -8.07 5.44
N LEU A 16 5.42 -8.39 6.25
CA LEU A 16 6.71 -7.70 6.23
C LEU A 16 7.51 -8.05 4.99
N GLU A 17 7.61 -9.34 4.69
CA GLU A 17 8.29 -9.83 3.49
C GLU A 17 7.66 -9.24 2.22
N GLU A 18 6.33 -9.21 2.16
CA GLU A 18 5.61 -8.58 1.04
C GLU A 18 5.94 -7.09 0.91
N ARG A 19 5.96 -6.34 2.02
CA ARG A 19 6.30 -4.90 2.02
C ARG A 19 7.73 -4.65 1.58
N SER A 20 8.69 -5.42 2.10
CA SER A 20 10.09 -5.31 1.72
C SER A 20 10.30 -5.62 0.23
N LEU A 21 9.60 -6.63 -0.30
CA LEU A 21 9.63 -6.95 -1.73
C LEU A 21 9.02 -5.82 -2.59
N ILE A 22 7.91 -5.22 -2.15
CA ILE A 22 7.32 -4.05 -2.83
C ILE A 22 8.31 -2.88 -2.81
N ALA A 23 8.92 -2.58 -1.67
CA ALA A 23 9.89 -1.50 -1.53
C ALA A 23 11.10 -1.68 -2.45
N ALA A 24 11.65 -2.89 -2.51
CA ALA A 24 12.74 -3.23 -3.42
C ALA A 24 12.34 -3.04 -4.89
N ARG A 25 11.15 -3.47 -5.29
CA ARG A 25 10.65 -3.30 -6.67
C ARG A 25 10.45 -1.82 -7.02
N VAL A 26 9.85 -1.04 -6.13
CA VAL A 26 9.66 0.40 -6.35
C VAL A 26 11.01 1.08 -6.53
N LYS A 27 12.00 0.75 -5.70
CA LYS A 27 13.36 1.31 -5.81
C LYS A 27 14.03 0.94 -7.13
N ASN A 28 13.90 -0.31 -7.56
CA ASN A 28 14.54 -0.81 -8.79
C ASN A 28 13.84 -0.34 -10.07
N SER A 29 12.57 0.06 -9.99
CA SER A 29 11.74 0.39 -11.15
C SER A 29 11.07 1.77 -11.01
N ALA A 30 11.71 2.71 -10.29
CA ALA A 30 11.11 4.00 -9.95
C ALA A 30 10.64 4.79 -11.19
N ASP A 31 11.48 4.88 -12.22
CA ASP A 31 11.15 5.60 -13.46
C ASP A 31 10.00 4.94 -14.22
N GLN A 32 9.99 3.61 -14.28
CA GLN A 32 8.92 2.86 -14.95
C GLN A 32 7.60 2.98 -14.18
N LEU A 33 7.67 2.91 -12.86
CA LEU A 33 6.51 3.09 -12.00
C LEU A 33 5.92 4.50 -12.17
N SER A 34 6.76 5.54 -12.19
CA SER A 34 6.31 6.92 -12.40
C SER A 34 5.52 7.06 -13.71
N LYS A 35 6.09 6.56 -14.81
CA LYS A 35 5.42 6.57 -16.13
C LYS A 35 4.10 5.81 -16.13
N LEU A 36 4.05 4.66 -15.45
CA LEU A 36 2.81 3.89 -15.31
C LEU A 36 1.75 4.66 -14.52
N MET A 37 2.13 5.27 -13.40
CA MET A 37 1.23 6.06 -12.57
C MET A 37 0.69 7.28 -13.31
N GLU A 38 1.51 7.97 -14.11
CA GLU A 38 1.08 9.10 -14.93
C GLU A 38 -0.06 8.75 -15.90
N VAL A 39 -0.07 7.53 -16.43
CA VAL A 39 -1.15 7.04 -17.30
C VAL A 39 -2.34 6.59 -16.47
N MET A 40 -2.12 5.75 -15.45
CA MET A 40 -3.20 5.20 -14.62
C MET A 40 -4.01 6.27 -13.86
N ILE A 41 -3.38 7.41 -13.52
CA ILE A 41 -4.07 8.52 -12.85
C ILE A 41 -5.07 9.20 -13.78
N LYS A 42 -4.80 9.23 -15.09
CA LYS A 42 -5.63 9.90 -16.10
C LYS A 42 -6.68 8.97 -16.71
N ASP A 43 -6.47 7.67 -16.62
CA ASP A 43 -7.31 6.66 -17.24
C ASP A 43 -8.49 6.24 -16.34
N GLU A 44 -9.63 5.94 -16.96
CA GLU A 44 -10.81 5.44 -16.25
C GLU A 44 -10.73 3.91 -16.11
N LEU A 45 -10.00 3.46 -15.09
CA LEU A 45 -9.77 2.02 -14.85
C LEU A 45 -10.91 1.32 -14.09
N SER A 46 -11.86 2.08 -13.53
CA SER A 46 -12.97 1.54 -12.75
C SER A 46 -14.13 2.51 -12.68
N THR A 47 -15.27 2.06 -12.17
CA THR A 47 -16.45 2.90 -12.00
C THR A 47 -16.32 3.83 -10.78
N PRO A 48 -16.89 5.05 -10.81
CA PRO A 48 -16.87 5.97 -9.68
C PRO A 48 -17.38 5.35 -8.37
N GLU A 49 -18.38 4.47 -8.45
CA GLU A 49 -18.93 3.75 -7.30
C GLU A 49 -17.88 2.85 -6.63
N LYS A 50 -17.14 2.06 -7.41
CA LYS A 50 -16.08 1.18 -6.89
C LYS A 50 -14.89 1.96 -6.36
N ILE A 51 -14.55 3.09 -6.99
CA ILE A 51 -13.53 4.01 -6.49
C ILE A 51 -13.94 4.61 -5.14
N GLY A 52 -15.18 5.06 -5.03
CA GLY A 52 -15.76 5.59 -3.79
C GLY A 52 -15.73 4.56 -2.66
N GLN A 53 -16.20 3.35 -2.93
CA GLN A 53 -16.16 2.26 -1.96
C GLN A 53 -14.72 1.95 -1.51
N LEU A 54 -13.81 1.72 -2.46
CA LEU A 54 -12.45 1.28 -2.16
C LEU A 54 -11.69 2.33 -1.34
N LYS A 55 -11.82 3.61 -1.68
CA LYS A 55 -11.09 4.66 -0.95
C LYS A 55 -11.58 4.81 0.49
N GLU A 56 -12.87 4.63 0.75
CA GLU A 56 -13.44 4.65 2.10
C GLU A 56 -12.96 3.44 2.92
N GLU A 57 -13.02 2.25 2.34
CA GLU A 57 -12.55 1.01 2.98
C GLU A 57 -11.05 1.09 3.30
N LEU A 58 -10.22 1.61 2.40
CA LEU A 58 -8.78 1.80 2.63
C LEU A 58 -8.49 2.89 3.66
N ALA A 59 -9.22 4.01 3.63
CA ALA A 59 -9.10 5.07 4.64
C ALA A 59 -9.38 4.53 6.04
N TYR A 60 -10.45 3.74 6.18
CA TYR A 60 -10.82 3.08 7.43
C TYR A 60 -9.78 2.05 7.86
N HIS A 61 -9.43 1.11 6.98
CA HIS A 61 -8.51 0.01 7.26
C HIS A 61 -7.12 0.51 7.68
N HIS A 62 -6.61 1.54 7.03
CA HIS A 62 -5.29 2.10 7.32
C HIS A 62 -5.30 3.26 8.32
N LYS A 63 -6.48 3.72 8.76
CA LYS A 63 -6.66 4.92 9.58
C LYS A 63 -5.96 6.14 8.96
N ASN A 64 -6.09 6.29 7.64
CA ASN A 64 -5.40 7.32 6.87
C ASN A 64 -6.36 8.03 5.92
N ARG A 65 -6.67 9.28 6.19
CA ARG A 65 -7.59 10.09 5.39
C ARG A 65 -7.06 10.48 4.01
N SER A 66 -5.79 10.22 3.70
CA SER A 66 -5.23 10.53 2.38
C SER A 66 -5.99 9.83 1.25
N PHE A 67 -6.56 8.65 1.48
CA PHE A 67 -7.37 7.94 0.49
C PHE A 67 -8.68 8.67 0.14
N GLU A 68 -9.27 9.43 1.07
CA GLU A 68 -10.54 10.15 0.83
C GLU A 68 -10.43 11.16 -0.32
N LYS A 69 -9.22 11.67 -0.56
CA LYS A 69 -8.89 12.65 -1.61
C LYS A 69 -8.71 12.02 -3.00
N CYS A 70 -8.67 10.69 -3.10
CA CYS A 70 -8.52 10.01 -4.37
C CYS A 70 -9.82 10.05 -5.18
N ASN A 71 -9.68 10.29 -6.48
CA ASN A 71 -10.73 10.37 -7.49
C ASN A 71 -10.55 9.32 -8.59
N THR A 72 -9.33 8.80 -8.79
CA THR A 72 -9.05 7.75 -9.78
C THR A 72 -8.37 6.53 -9.17
N MET A 73 -8.42 5.40 -9.87
CA MET A 73 -7.75 4.17 -9.42
C MET A 73 -6.24 4.37 -9.31
N GLY A 74 -5.64 5.11 -10.25
CA GLY A 74 -4.21 5.44 -10.20
C GLY A 74 -3.82 6.18 -8.91
N GLU A 75 -4.64 7.14 -8.47
CA GLU A 75 -4.40 7.87 -7.22
C GLU A 75 -4.51 6.98 -5.98
N ILE A 76 -5.48 6.05 -5.96
CA ILE A 76 -5.63 5.06 -4.88
C ILE A 76 -4.36 4.18 -4.80
N VAL A 77 -3.94 3.61 -5.92
CA VAL A 77 -2.78 2.70 -5.98
C VAL A 77 -1.51 3.44 -5.56
N LEU A 78 -1.29 4.65 -6.08
CA LEU A 78 -0.12 5.46 -5.72
C LEU A 78 -0.11 5.78 -4.21
N THR A 79 -1.25 6.21 -3.67
CA THR A 79 -1.39 6.50 -2.23
C THR A 79 -1.10 5.26 -1.38
N ASN A 80 -1.57 4.09 -1.80
CA ASN A 80 -1.30 2.84 -1.09
C ASN A 80 0.19 2.47 -1.11
N ILE A 81 0.86 2.57 -2.27
CA ILE A 81 2.30 2.32 -2.39
C ILE A 81 3.07 3.26 -1.47
N GLN A 82 2.77 4.57 -1.49
CA GLN A 82 3.42 5.56 -0.62
C GLN A 82 3.25 5.22 0.86
N LEU A 83 2.04 4.81 1.26
CA LEU A 83 1.77 4.38 2.63
C LEU A 83 2.57 3.13 3.03
N LEU A 84 2.68 2.14 2.15
CA LEU A 84 3.45 0.92 2.42
C LEU A 84 4.93 1.23 2.60
N LEU A 85 5.51 2.08 1.74
CA LEU A 85 6.91 2.51 1.86
C LEU A 85 7.18 3.28 3.15
N GLN A 86 6.25 4.14 3.58
CA GLN A 86 6.37 4.85 4.85
C GLN A 86 6.33 3.91 6.06
N LYS A 87 5.51 2.86 6.00
CA LYS A 87 5.43 1.84 7.06
C LYS A 87 6.69 0.98 7.12
N ASP A 88 7.21 0.57 5.97
CA ASP A 88 8.44 -0.21 5.86
C ASP A 88 9.62 0.57 6.47
N PHE A 89 9.76 1.85 6.10
CA PHE A 89 10.81 2.73 6.66
C PHE A 89 10.68 2.96 8.17
N LYS A 90 9.46 3.16 8.69
CA LYS A 90 9.26 3.28 10.15
C LYS A 90 9.61 1.99 10.87
N GLN A 91 9.37 0.84 10.24
CA GLN A 91 9.62 -0.44 10.88
C GLN A 91 11.08 -0.84 10.85
N SER A 92 11.84 -0.50 9.81
CA SER A 92 13.29 -0.71 9.80
C SER A 92 13.97 0.01 10.96
N ILE A 93 13.49 1.21 11.31
CA ILE A 93 13.99 1.97 12.48
C ILE A 93 13.63 1.26 13.80
N LEU A 94 12.41 0.73 13.93
CA LEU A 94 11.95 0.03 15.15
C LEU A 94 12.59 -1.35 15.34
N MET A 95 13.21 -1.93 14.31
CA MET A 95 13.91 -3.22 14.36
C MET A 95 15.40 -3.09 14.71
N GLU A 96 15.92 -1.85 14.76
CA GLU A 96 17.32 -1.54 15.10
C GLU A 96 17.53 -1.20 16.60
N GLU A 97 16.46 -1.20 17.41
CA GLU A 97 16.48 -1.04 18.88
C GLU A 97 16.27 -2.38 19.62
#